data_AF-A0AAV1Z581-F1
#
_entry.id   AF-A0AAV1Z581-F1
#
_cell.length_a   1.000
_cell.length_b   1.000
_cell.length_c   1.000
_cell.angle_alpha   90.00
_cell.angle_beta   90.00
_cell.angle_gamma   90.00
#
_symmetry.space_group_name_H-M   'P 1'
#
loop_
_entity.id
_entity.type
_entity.pdbx_description
1 polymer ?
#
loop_
_entity_poly.entity_id
_entity_poly.type
_entity_poly.pdbx_seq_one_letter_code
_entity_poly.pdbx_strand_id
1 'polypeptide(L)'
;MPLRCPDIRCNFEGKLSDVVNYARTFSGFQNFLKVERKAAEECFDSFRNRLYEIGASCNYSADDSITLCRDYKLILCRKTRDSLFAHPE
;
A
#
# COMPACT_ATOMS: atom_id res chain seq x y z
N MET A 1 1.24 -17.77 -25.75
CA MET A 1 1.77 -17.62 -24.38
C MET A 1 0.82 -16.73 -23.61
N PRO A 2 0.26 -17.17 -22.46
CA PRO A 2 -0.58 -16.29 -21.67
C PRO A 2 0.30 -15.17 -21.09
N LEU A 3 -0.09 -13.92 -21.38
CA LEU A 3 0.49 -12.73 -20.76
C LEU A 3 0.37 -12.90 -19.24
N ARG A 4 1.49 -12.97 -18.52
CA ARG A 4 1.49 -12.80 -17.07
C ARG A 4 1.19 -11.34 -16.79
N CYS A 5 -0.10 -10.99 -16.79
CA CYS A 5 -0.53 -9.70 -16.27
C CYS A 5 -0.14 -9.70 -14.78
N PRO A 6 0.60 -8.69 -14.29
CA PRO A 6 0.76 -8.53 -12.85
C PRO A 6 -0.64 -8.52 -12.25
N ASP A 7 -0.87 -9.34 -11.22
CA ASP A 7 -2.10 -9.32 -10.45
C ASP A 7 -2.13 -7.98 -9.69
N ILE A 8 -2.50 -6.92 -10.39
CA ILE A 8 -2.73 -5.60 -9.81
C ILE A 8 -4.04 -5.75 -9.06
N ARG A 9 -3.95 -6.27 -7.84
CA ARG A 9 -5.08 -6.29 -6.92
C ARG A 9 -5.41 -4.84 -6.59
N CYS A 10 -6.38 -4.29 -7.33
CA CYS A 10 -6.93 -2.95 -7.15
C CYS A 10 -7.64 -2.81 -5.78
N ASN A 11 -7.91 -3.94 -5.14
CA ASN A 11 -8.72 -4.05 -3.94
C ASN A 11 -8.01 -5.01 -2.98
N PHE A 12 -7.98 -4.65 -1.70
CA PHE A 12 -7.63 -5.57 -0.63
C PHE A 12 -8.90 -5.87 0.16
N GLU A 13 -9.31 -7.13 0.21
CA GLU A 13 -10.42 -7.58 1.06
C GLU A 13 -9.84 -8.26 2.31
N GLY A 14 -10.27 -7.82 3.49
CA GLY A 14 -9.85 -8.40 4.75
C GLY A 14 -10.41 -7.64 5.95
N LYS A 15 -10.14 -8.14 7.16
CA LYS A 15 -10.54 -7.45 8.39
C LYS A 15 -9.71 -6.19 8.60
N LEU A 16 -10.17 -5.29 9.47
CA LEU A 16 -9.41 -4.09 9.86
C LEU A 16 -7.99 -4.44 10.35
N SER A 17 -7.84 -5.54 11.09
CA SER A 17 -6.52 -6.04 11.51
C SER A 17 -5.62 -6.44 10.35
N ASP A 18 -6.20 -6.97 9.28
CA ASP A 18 -5.45 -7.42 8.11
C ASP A 18 -4.93 -6.21 7.33
N VAL A 19 -5.71 -5.13 7.25
CA VAL A 19 -5.28 -3.84 6.71
C VAL A 19 -4.11 -3.26 7.52
N VAL A 20 -4.19 -3.32 8.85
CA VAL A 20 -3.10 -2.85 9.73
C VAL A 20 -1.83 -3.66 9.50
N ASN A 21 -1.94 -4.99 9.51
CA ASN A 21 -0.80 -5.88 9.27
C ASN A 21 -0.19 -5.65 7.88
N TYR A 22 -1.03 -5.43 6.88
CA TYR A 22 -0.59 -5.16 5.52
C TYR A 22 0.16 -3.82 5.40
N ALA A 23 -0.36 -2.74 5.99
CA ALA A 23 0.31 -1.44 6.02
C ALA A 23 1.71 -1.52 6.65
N ARG A 24 1.88 -2.39 7.64
CA ARG A 24 3.16 -2.69 8.31
C ARG A 24 4.22 -3.24 7.35
N THR A 25 3.82 -3.87 6.25
CA THR A 25 4.76 -4.43 5.26
C THR A 25 5.26 -3.41 4.23
N PHE A 26 4.73 -2.18 4.24
CA PHE A 26 5.08 -1.19 3.22
C PHE A 26 6.55 -0.79 3.33
N SER A 27 7.26 -0.81 2.20
CA SER A 27 8.68 -0.48 2.14
C SER A 27 8.99 0.91 2.70
N GLY A 28 8.12 1.90 2.46
CA GLY A 28 8.23 3.24 3.04
C GLY A 28 8.20 3.23 4.56
N PHE A 29 7.26 2.50 5.16
CA PHE A 29 7.17 2.35 6.61
C PHE A 29 8.37 1.58 7.18
N GLN A 30 8.77 0.48 6.54
CA GLN A 30 9.94 -0.31 6.95
C GLN A 30 11.24 0.50 6.90
N ASN A 31 11.39 1.39 5.91
CA ASN A 31 12.52 2.30 5.84
C ASN A 31 12.45 3.37 6.93
N PHE A 32 11.27 3.95 7.17
CA PHE A 32 11.08 4.92 8.25
C PHE A 32 11.40 4.31 9.63
N LEU A 33 10.93 3.08 9.88
CA LEU A 33 11.18 2.32 11.11
C LEU A 33 12.69 2.10 11.37
N LYS A 34 13.49 1.90 10.31
CA LYS A 34 14.94 1.73 10.41
C LYS A 34 15.67 3.03 10.75
N VAL A 35 15.16 4.17 10.28
CA VAL A 35 15.79 5.48 10.46
C VAL A 35 15.39 6.10 11.81
N GLU A 36 14.10 6.07 12.13
CA GLU A 36 13.55 6.76 13.30
C GLU A 36 12.42 5.93 13.94
N ARG A 37 12.83 4.89 14.68
CA ARG A 37 11.93 3.86 15.21
C ARG A 37 10.75 4.42 16.01
N LYS A 38 11.02 5.33 16.95
CA LYS A 38 9.99 5.87 17.85
C LYS A 38 8.91 6.64 17.07
N ALA A 39 9.33 7.56 16.20
CA ALA A 39 8.40 8.33 15.38
C ALA A 39 7.62 7.44 14.40
N ALA A 40 8.25 6.40 13.86
CA ALA A 40 7.56 5.42 13.02
C ALA A 40 6.49 4.63 13.80
N GLU A 41 6.81 4.14 15.00
CA GLU A 41 5.84 3.44 15.85
C GLU A 41 4.67 4.36 16.24
N GLU A 42 4.91 5.62 16.63
CA GLU A 42 3.87 6.61 16.92
C GLU A 42 2.98 6.91 15.70
N CYS A 43 3.58 7.08 14.52
CA CYS A 43 2.86 7.28 13.27
C CYS A 43 1.98 6.07 12.94
N PHE A 44 2.50 4.86 13.13
CA PHE A 44 1.75 3.63 12.88
C PHE A 44 0.60 3.42 13.88
N ASP A 45 0.82 3.74 15.15
CA ASP A 45 -0.24 3.70 16.17
C ASP A 45 -1.34 4.73 15.87
N SER A 46 -0.97 5.93 15.42
CA SER A 46 -1.93 6.95 14.96
C SER A 46 -2.76 6.44 13.77
N PHE A 47 -2.13 5.85 12.76
CA PHE A 47 -2.81 5.22 11.63
C PHE A 47 -3.80 4.12 12.10
N ARG A 48 -3.34 3.20 12.96
CA ARG A 48 -4.19 2.14 13.50
C ARG A 48 -5.41 2.72 14.21
N ASN A 49 -5.20 3.64 15.16
CA ASN A 49 -6.29 4.22 15.94
C ASN A 49 -7.30 4.91 15.02
N ARG A 50 -6.82 5.68 14.04
CA ARG A 50 -7.69 6.37 13.08
C ARG A 50 -8.51 5.39 12.23
N LEU A 51 -7.90 4.28 11.79
CA LEU A 51 -8.61 3.25 11.03
C LEU A 51 -9.73 2.60 11.86
N TYR A 52 -9.47 2.29 13.12
CA TYR A 52 -10.48 1.72 14.02
C TYR A 52 -11.58 2.71 14.39
N GLU A 53 -11.26 4.00 14.56
CA GLU A 53 -12.26 5.07 14.74
C GLU A 53 -13.21 5.16 13.53
N ILE A 54 -12.66 5.14 12.32
CA ILE A 54 -13.45 5.13 11.08
C ILE A 54 -14.29 3.85 11.03
N GLY A 55 -13.70 2.70 11.33
CA GLY A 55 -14.39 1.41 11.41
C GLY A 55 -15.61 1.46 12.32
N ALA A 56 -15.43 1.95 13.54
CA ALA A 56 -16.50 2.12 14.51
C ALA A 56 -17.58 3.11 14.03
N SER A 57 -17.19 4.23 13.42
CA SER A 57 -18.14 5.21 12.88
C SER A 57 -19.00 4.66 11.72
N CYS A 58 -18.50 3.64 11.03
CA CYS A 58 -19.21 2.94 9.97
C CYS A 58 -19.96 1.69 10.46
N ASN A 59 -20.05 1.45 11.77
CA ASN A 59 -20.61 0.23 12.37
C ASN A 59 -19.93 -1.08 11.91
N TYR A 60 -18.65 -1.03 11.55
CA TYR A 60 -17.90 -2.25 11.27
C TYR A 60 -17.50 -2.95 12.57
N SER A 61 -17.86 -4.22 12.68
CA SER A 61 -17.36 -5.13 13.71
C SER A 61 -15.90 -5.51 13.43
N ALA A 62 -15.20 -6.00 14.45
CA ALA A 62 -13.83 -6.51 14.29
C ALA A 62 -13.76 -7.75 13.36
N ASP A 63 -14.88 -8.43 13.16
CA ASP A 63 -14.98 -9.60 12.29
C ASP A 63 -15.47 -9.28 10.88
N ASP A 64 -15.87 -8.03 10.63
CA ASP A 64 -16.36 -7.61 9.32
C ASP A 64 -15.21 -7.54 8.32
N SER A 65 -15.45 -8.09 7.14
CA SER A 65 -14.55 -7.97 6.00
C SER A 65 -14.79 -6.62 5.33
N ILE A 66 -13.73 -5.83 5.16
CA ILE A 66 -13.76 -4.56 4.46
C ILE A 66 -13.00 -4.66 3.13
N THR A 67 -13.50 -3.96 2.11
CA THR A 67 -12.79 -3.80 0.85
C THR A 67 -12.08 -2.46 0.83
N LEU A 68 -10.75 -2.48 0.86
CA LEU A 68 -9.91 -1.31 0.69
C LEU A 68 -9.59 -1.13 -0.80
N CYS A 69 -10.24 -0.17 -1.43
CA CYS A 69 -9.95 0.23 -2.80
C CYS A 69 -8.67 1.05 -2.84
N ARG A 70 -7.68 0.61 -3.62
CA ARG A 70 -6.45 1.39 -3.86
C ARG A 70 -6.63 2.24 -5.10
N ASP A 71 -6.52 3.56 -4.93
CA ASP A 71 -6.44 4.47 -6.05
C ASP A 71 -5.01 4.43 -6.64
N TYR A 72 -4.87 3.78 -7.80
CA TYR A 72 -3.60 3.67 -8.51
C TYR A 72 -3.56 4.65 -9.69
N LYS A 73 -2.44 5.35 -9.85
CA LYS A 73 -2.04 5.92 -11.15
C LYS A 73 -1.06 4.97 -11.82
N LEU A 74 -1.52 4.27 -12.86
CA LEU A 74 -0.65 3.47 -13.71
C LEU A 74 0.03 4.38 -14.74
N ILE A 75 1.35 4.49 -14.67
CA ILE A 75 2.14 5.20 -15.69
C ILE A 75 2.79 4.16 -16.60
N LEU A 76 2.26 4.05 -17.83
CA LEU A 76 2.81 3.20 -18.88
C LEU A 76 3.89 3.96 -19.64
N CYS A 77 5.16 3.66 -19.36
CA CYS A 77 6.30 4.22 -20.10
C CYS A 77 6.71 3.26 -21.23
N ARG A 78 6.68 3.73 -22.49
CA ARG A 78 7.29 3.03 -23.63
C ARG A 78 8.75 3.46 -23.76
N LYS A 79 9.68 2.50 -23.75
CA LYS A 79 11.07 2.77 -24.13
C LYS A 79 11.12 3.09 -25.63
N THR A 80 11.35 4.35 -25.98
CA THR A 80 11.69 4.77 -27.34
C THR A 80 13.19 4.57 -27.57
N ARG A 81 13.62 4.36 -28.83
CA ARG A 81 15.06 4.23 -29.16
C ARG A 81 15.82 5.51 -28.85
N ASP A 82 15.14 6.66 -28.82
CA ASP A 82 15.69 7.98 -28.56
C ASP A 82 15.84 8.30 -27.06
N SER A 83 16.25 7.32 -26.25
CA SER A 83 16.54 7.60 -24.85
C SER A 83 17.80 8.46 -24.79
N LEU A 84 17.78 9.56 -24.03
CA LEU A 84 18.94 10.40 -23.70
C LEU A 84 20.10 9.64 -22.99
N PHE A 85 19.92 8.34 -22.73
CA PHE A 85 20.90 7.42 -22.14
C PHE A 85 21.36 6.32 -23.11
N ALA A 86 21.01 6.42 -24.40
CA ALA A 86 21.58 5.55 -25.42
C ALA A 86 23.03 6.00 -25.63
N HIS A 87 23.98 5.22 -25.10
CA HIS A 87 25.38 5.39 -25.41
C HIS A 87 25.56 5.29 -26.93
N PRO A 88 26.20 6.28 -27.59
CA PRO A 88 26.58 6.14 -28.97
C PRO A 88 27.67 5.05 -29.06
N GLU A 89 27.47 4.08 -29.95
CA GLU A 89 28.52 3.17 -30.41
C GLU A 89 29.60 3.92 -31.19
#